data_AF-A0A6I9LLV5-F1
#
_entry.id   AF-A0A6I9LLV5-F1
#
_cell.length_a   1.000
_cell.length_b   1.000
_cell.length_c   1.000
_cell.angle_alpha   90.00
_cell.angle_beta   90.00
_cell.angle_gamma   90.00
#
_symmetry.space_group_name_H-M   'P 1'
#
loop_
_entity.id
_entity.type
_entity.pdbx_description
1 polymer ?
#
loop_
_entity_poly.entity_id
_entity_poly.type
_entity_poly.pdbx_seq_one_letter_code
_entity_poly.pdbx_strand_id
1 'polypeptide(L)'
;MAGAPGCPIRVWLAGSLTSVICSLPLQIMRIKPHQSQHIGEMSFLQHSRCECRPKKDRTKPEKKSVRGRGKGQKRKRKKSRFKSWSVHCEPCSERRKHLFVQDPQTCKCSCKNTDSRCKARQLELNERTCRCDKPRR
;
A
#
# COMPACT_ATOMS: atom_id res chain seq x y z
N MET A 1 -17.82 5.40 44.74
CA MET A 1 -18.31 6.62 44.05
C MET A 1 -17.11 7.36 43.47
N ALA A 2 -17.32 7.94 42.28
CA ALA A 2 -16.47 8.72 41.39
C ALA A 2 -15.16 9.34 41.94
N GLY A 3 -14.12 9.29 41.11
CA GLY A 3 -12.91 10.10 41.22
C GLY A 3 -11.98 9.86 40.04
N ALA A 4 -12.30 10.42 38.87
CA ALA A 4 -11.43 10.38 37.70
C ALA A 4 -10.18 11.26 37.94
N PRO A 5 -8.95 10.74 37.90
CA PRO A 5 -7.77 11.59 37.88
C PRO A 5 -7.38 11.88 36.43
N GLY A 6 -7.81 13.07 36.00
CA GLY A 6 -7.09 14.00 35.13
C GLY A 6 -6.26 13.46 33.97
N CYS A 7 -6.71 13.75 32.74
CA CYS A 7 -5.84 13.91 31.58
C CYS A 7 -4.84 15.06 31.84
N PRO A 8 -3.52 14.83 31.74
CA PRO A 8 -2.57 15.93 31.85
C PRO A 8 -1.77 16.14 30.56
N ILE A 9 -1.51 17.43 30.30
CA ILE A 9 -0.47 18.02 29.45
C ILE A 9 -0.80 18.18 27.96
N ARG A 10 -1.27 19.38 27.62
CA ARG A 10 -1.09 19.97 26.28
C ARG A 10 0.39 20.30 26.09
N VAL A 11 1.14 19.45 25.39
CA VAL A 11 2.44 19.84 24.84
C VAL A 11 2.21 20.47 23.46
N TRP A 12 2.46 21.77 23.34
CA TRP A 12 2.49 22.47 22.05
C TRP A 12 3.82 22.15 21.35
N LEU A 13 3.85 21.14 20.49
CA LEU A 13 4.93 20.95 19.53
C LEU A 13 4.37 21.15 18.11
N ALA A 14 4.65 22.34 17.56
CA ALA A 14 4.61 22.66 16.14
C ALA A 14 3.26 22.47 15.39
N GLY A 15 2.26 23.30 15.72
CA GLY A 15 1.31 23.82 14.71
C GLY A 15 0.48 22.81 13.91
N SER A 16 0.23 21.61 14.42
CA SER A 16 -0.69 20.64 13.83
C SER A 16 -1.30 19.85 14.97
N LEU A 17 -2.60 19.55 14.89
CA LEU A 17 -3.31 18.75 15.88
C LEU A 17 -2.74 17.32 15.84
N THR A 18 -1.62 17.10 16.53
CA THR A 18 -1.00 15.77 16.64
C THR A 18 -2.00 14.90 17.37
N SER A 19 -2.52 13.89 16.65
CA SER A 19 -3.31 12.75 17.13
C SER A 19 -3.36 12.64 18.66
N VAL A 20 -4.55 12.73 19.25
CA VAL A 20 -4.73 12.56 20.71
C VAL A 20 -4.25 11.15 21.08
N ILE A 21 -3.13 11.10 21.80
CA ILE A 21 -2.49 9.85 22.23
C ILE A 21 -2.90 9.54 23.66
N CYS A 22 -3.43 8.34 23.88
CA CYS A 22 -3.83 7.83 25.19
C CYS A 22 -2.95 6.64 25.54
N SER A 23 -2.42 6.59 26.76
CA SER A 23 -1.69 5.42 27.27
C SER A 23 -2.63 4.57 28.12
N LEU A 24 -2.92 3.34 27.70
CA LEU A 24 -3.69 2.38 28.51
C LEU A 24 -2.75 1.40 29.23
N PRO A 25 -2.83 1.27 30.57
CA PRO A 25 -2.12 0.23 31.29
C PRO A 25 -2.83 -1.11 31.05
N LEU A 26 -2.09 -2.09 30.54
CA LEU A 26 -2.56 -3.48 30.38
C LEU A 26 -1.69 -4.40 31.22
N GLN A 27 -2.31 -5.38 31.87
CA GLN A 27 -1.62 -6.45 32.58
C GLN A 27 -1.24 -7.56 31.59
N ILE A 28 0.07 -7.74 31.36
CA ILE A 28 0.58 -8.70 30.37
C ILE A 28 1.46 -9.73 31.07
N MET A 29 1.25 -11.00 30.74
CA MET A 29 2.08 -12.10 31.22
C MET A 29 3.46 -12.06 30.55
N ARG A 30 4.51 -11.82 31.34
CA ARG A 30 5.90 -11.86 30.90
C ARG A 30 6.45 -13.27 31.12
N ILE A 31 6.77 -13.96 30.02
CA ILE A 31 7.32 -15.32 30.03
C ILE A 31 8.83 -15.24 29.88
N LYS A 32 9.58 -15.64 30.91
CA LYS A 32 11.01 -15.94 30.79
C LYS A 32 11.17 -17.46 30.67
N PRO A 33 11.72 -18.01 29.56
CA PRO A 33 11.71 -19.45 29.29
C PRO A 33 12.34 -20.35 30.37
N HIS A 34 13.27 -19.83 31.18
CA HIS A 34 14.04 -20.61 32.16
C HIS A 34 13.97 -20.09 33.61
N GLN A 35 13.14 -19.09 33.92
CA GLN A 35 13.16 -18.44 35.25
C GLN A 35 11.79 -18.48 35.91
N SER A 36 10.89 -17.58 35.52
CA SER A 36 9.53 -17.52 36.06
C SER A 36 8.65 -16.68 35.15
N GLN A 37 7.34 -16.91 35.25
CA GLN A 37 6.31 -16.13 34.56
C GLN A 37 5.65 -15.22 35.59
N HIS A 38 5.53 -13.93 35.28
CA HIS A 38 4.84 -12.98 36.14
C HIS A 38 3.99 -12.02 35.30
N ILE A 39 2.88 -11.57 35.87
CA ILE A 39 2.04 -10.53 35.26
C ILE A 39 2.71 -9.18 35.56
N GLY A 40 3.04 -8.43 34.52
CA GLY A 40 3.60 -7.09 34.63
C GLY A 40 2.69 -6.06 33.96
N GLU A 41 2.56 -4.88 34.57
CA GLU A 41 1.86 -3.77 33.96
C GLU A 41 2.71 -3.15 32.84
N MET A 42 2.07 -2.90 31.69
CA MET A 42 2.70 -2.26 30.54
C MET A 42 1.76 -1.20 29.97
N SER A 43 2.28 0.01 29.72
CA SER A 43 1.54 1.10 29.10
C SER A 43 1.66 1.04 27.58
N PHE A 44 0.54 0.97 26.87
CA PHE A 44 0.51 0.98 25.40
C PHE A 44 0.07 2.32 24.88
N LEU A 45 0.72 2.76 23.81
CA LEU A 45 0.35 3.97 23.10
C LEU A 45 -0.84 3.71 22.18
N GLN A 46 -2.00 4.30 22.48
CA GLN A 46 -3.19 4.24 21.66
C GLN A 46 -3.49 5.60 21.04
N HIS A 47 -3.64 5.62 19.71
CA HIS A 47 -4.19 6.78 19.04
C HIS A 47 -5.72 6.73 19.13
N SER A 48 -6.33 7.72 19.75
CA SER A 48 -7.81 7.83 19.82
C SER A 48 -8.40 8.44 18.55
N ARG A 49 -7.58 9.12 17.74
CA ARG A 49 -7.96 9.74 16.45
C ARG A 49 -6.86 9.52 15.42
N CYS A 50 -7.28 9.23 14.19
CA CYS A 50 -6.40 9.02 13.04
C CYS A 50 -6.75 10.02 11.92
N GLU A 51 -5.73 10.50 11.21
CA GLU A 51 -5.90 11.36 10.03
C GLU A 51 -5.32 10.68 8.78
N CYS A 52 -6.07 10.72 7.67
CA CYS A 52 -5.62 10.19 6.38
C CYS A 52 -4.60 11.13 5.75
N ARG A 53 -3.30 10.84 5.89
CA ARG A 53 -2.24 11.57 5.17
C ARG A 53 -1.98 10.92 3.80
N PRO A 54 -2.10 11.67 2.68
CA PRO A 54 -1.72 11.18 1.37
C PRO A 54 -0.27 10.72 1.38
N LYS A 55 -0.03 9.46 1.00
CA LYS A 55 1.32 8.90 0.95
C LYS A 55 2.08 9.60 -0.18
N LYS A 56 3.10 10.41 0.17
CA LYS A 56 3.98 11.02 -0.82
C LYS A 56 4.62 9.90 -1.64
N ASP A 57 4.27 9.82 -2.94
CA ASP A 57 4.94 8.96 -3.89
C ASP A 57 6.42 9.29 -3.86
N ARG A 58 7.21 8.42 -3.21
CA ARG A 58 8.65 8.43 -3.40
C ARG A 58 8.86 7.92 -4.82
N THR A 59 8.78 8.84 -5.79
CA THR A 59 9.44 8.66 -7.08
C THR A 59 10.83 8.17 -6.76
N LYS A 60 11.04 6.89 -7.06
CA LYS A 60 12.30 6.17 -6.93
C LYS A 60 13.39 7.14 -7.39
N PRO A 61 14.28 7.63 -6.50
CA PRO A 61 15.34 8.52 -6.94
C PRO A 61 16.05 7.81 -8.07
N GLU A 62 16.01 8.46 -9.23
CA GLU A 62 16.60 7.94 -10.46
C GLU A 62 18.04 7.59 -10.12
N LYS A 63 18.37 6.30 -10.17
CA LYS A 63 19.72 5.85 -9.88
C LYS A 63 20.61 6.44 -10.97
N LYS A 64 21.26 7.56 -10.66
CA LYS A 64 22.41 8.04 -11.43
C LYS A 64 23.40 6.88 -11.51
N SER A 65 23.58 6.37 -12.72
CA SER A 65 24.44 5.23 -12.99
C SER A 65 25.90 5.67 -12.88
N VAL A 66 26.48 5.53 -11.68
CA VAL A 66 27.94 5.56 -11.58
C VAL A 66 28.45 4.21 -12.09
N ARG A 67 29.02 4.23 -13.30
CA ARG A 67 29.75 3.11 -13.88
C ARG A 67 30.99 2.83 -13.02
N GLY A 68 31.21 1.54 -12.73
CA GLY A 68 32.49 1.02 -12.24
C GLY A 68 32.42 0.42 -10.84
N ARG A 69 32.41 -0.92 -10.77
CA ARG A 69 33.28 -1.75 -9.90
C ARG A 69 32.81 -3.22 -9.85
N GLY A 70 33.62 -4.09 -10.44
CA GLY A 70 33.87 -5.47 -9.99
C GLY A 70 32.87 -6.57 -10.35
N LYS A 71 33.38 -7.66 -10.96
CA LYS A 71 32.71 -8.97 -11.04
C LYS A 71 32.70 -9.63 -9.66
N GLY A 72 31.85 -9.15 -8.75
CA GLY A 72 31.48 -9.89 -7.54
C GLY A 72 30.23 -10.72 -7.82
N GLN A 73 30.23 -12.00 -7.46
CA GLN A 73 28.99 -12.80 -7.47
C GLN A 73 27.96 -12.12 -6.57
N LYS A 74 27.00 -11.45 -7.21
CA LYS A 74 25.91 -10.75 -6.56
C LYS A 74 25.00 -11.81 -5.92
N ARG A 75 25.23 -12.13 -4.65
CA ARG A 75 24.27 -12.90 -3.85
C ARG A 75 22.90 -12.23 -4.03
N LYS A 76 21.94 -12.97 -4.58
CA LYS A 76 20.56 -12.51 -4.78
C LYS A 76 19.98 -12.20 -3.40
N ARG A 77 20.09 -10.95 -2.94
CA ARG A 77 19.32 -10.46 -1.80
C ARG A 77 17.86 -10.62 -2.18
N LYS A 78 17.16 -11.56 -1.54
CA LYS A 78 15.71 -11.76 -1.70
C LYS A 78 15.06 -10.48 -1.22
N LYS A 79 14.75 -9.57 -2.15
CA LYS A 79 14.01 -8.35 -1.86
C LYS A 79 12.65 -8.84 -1.37
N SER A 80 12.40 -8.70 -0.07
CA SER A 80 11.06 -8.87 0.47
C SER A 80 10.19 -7.90 -0.32
N ARG A 81 9.35 -8.47 -1.20
CA ARG A 81 8.32 -7.73 -1.89
C ARG A 81 7.38 -7.33 -0.77
N PHE A 82 7.56 -6.12 -0.24
CA PHE A 82 6.63 -5.51 0.70
C PHE A 82 5.28 -5.58 -0.01
N LYS A 83 4.45 -6.55 0.39
CA LYS A 83 3.15 -6.80 -0.20
C LYS A 83 2.27 -5.70 0.35
N SER A 84 2.31 -4.57 -0.35
CA SER A 84 1.35 -3.49 -0.19
C SER A 84 -0.02 -4.15 -0.26
N TRP A 85 -0.71 -4.21 0.87
CA TRP A 85 -2.12 -4.56 0.93
C TRP A 85 -2.89 -3.36 0.38
N SER A 86 -2.67 -3.08 -0.90
CA SER A 86 -3.47 -2.16 -1.68
C SER A 86 -4.77 -2.88 -1.98
N VAL A 87 -5.88 -2.17 -1.80
CA VAL A 87 -7.23 -2.45 -2.29
C VAL A 87 -7.16 -2.78 -3.79
N HIS A 88 -6.70 -3.98 -4.13
CA HIS A 88 -6.39 -4.35 -5.50
C HIS A 88 -7.66 -4.96 -6.05
N CYS A 89 -8.35 -4.16 -6.85
CA CYS A 89 -9.29 -4.68 -7.82
C CYS A 89 -8.68 -5.90 -8.52
N GLU A 90 -9.50 -6.93 -8.73
CA GLU A 90 -9.09 -8.10 -9.49
C GLU A 90 -8.58 -7.66 -10.88
N PRO A 91 -7.44 -8.18 -11.34
CA PRO A 91 -6.92 -7.81 -12.64
C PRO A 91 -7.89 -8.22 -13.76
N CYS A 92 -8.26 -7.26 -14.60
CA CYS A 92 -9.21 -7.42 -15.72
C CYS A 92 -8.96 -8.63 -16.64
N SER A 93 -7.71 -9.08 -16.76
CA SER A 93 -7.32 -10.25 -17.55
C SER A 93 -6.00 -10.80 -17.06
N GLU A 94 -5.87 -12.12 -16.91
CA GLU A 94 -4.64 -12.75 -16.42
C GLU A 94 -3.44 -12.53 -17.37
N ARG A 95 -3.67 -12.67 -18.68
CA ARG A 95 -2.61 -12.61 -19.70
C ARG A 95 -2.39 -11.24 -20.31
N ARG A 96 -3.41 -10.38 -20.37
CA ARG A 96 -3.41 -9.19 -21.25
C ARG A 96 -3.63 -7.87 -20.51
N LYS A 97 -3.15 -7.76 -19.26
CA LYS A 97 -3.30 -6.58 -18.37
C LYS A 97 -2.93 -5.24 -19.02
N HIS A 98 -1.95 -5.24 -19.94
CA HIS A 98 -1.49 -4.01 -20.58
C HIS A 98 -2.47 -3.40 -21.60
N LEU A 99 -3.45 -4.16 -22.12
CA LEU A 99 -4.44 -3.67 -23.08
C LEU A 99 -5.68 -3.06 -22.40
N PHE A 100 -5.87 -3.34 -21.12
CA PHE A 100 -6.98 -2.85 -20.33
C PHE A 100 -6.54 -1.66 -19.47
N VAL A 101 -7.49 -0.76 -19.19
CA VAL A 101 -7.41 0.27 -18.17
C VAL A 101 -8.41 -0.12 -17.09
N GLN A 102 -8.01 -0.05 -15.82
CA GLN A 102 -8.89 -0.31 -14.71
C GLN A 102 -9.12 0.97 -13.94
N ASP A 103 -10.38 1.27 -13.66
CA ASP A 103 -10.76 2.39 -12.80
C ASP A 103 -10.40 2.05 -11.34
N PRO A 104 -9.58 2.88 -10.65
CA PRO A 104 -9.17 2.65 -9.27
C PRO A 104 -10.31 2.65 -8.25
N GLN A 105 -11.43 3.34 -8.53
CA GLN A 105 -12.53 3.48 -7.58
C GLN A 105 -13.64 2.46 -7.83
N THR A 106 -13.89 2.09 -9.09
CA THR A 106 -15.00 1.20 -9.46
C THR A 106 -14.56 -0.20 -9.87
N CYS A 107 -13.25 -0.45 -9.99
CA CYS A 107 -12.67 -1.69 -10.48
C CYS A 107 -13.12 -2.11 -11.90
N LYS A 108 -13.85 -1.25 -12.62
CA LYS A 108 -14.33 -1.52 -13.99
C LYS A 108 -13.17 -1.52 -14.97
N CYS A 109 -13.26 -2.43 -15.93
CA CYS A 109 -12.25 -2.68 -16.94
C CYS A 109 -12.71 -2.12 -18.28
N SER A 110 -11.88 -1.28 -18.88
CA SER A 110 -12.12 -0.71 -20.21
C SER A 110 -10.93 -0.95 -21.13
N CYS A 111 -11.16 -0.92 -22.44
CA CYS A 111 -10.09 -1.09 -23.43
C CYS A 111 -9.29 0.21 -23.62
N LYS A 112 -7.96 0.08 -23.75
CA LYS A 112 -7.11 1.22 -24.18
C LYS A 112 -7.36 1.64 -25.62
N ASN A 113 -7.74 0.69 -26.46
CA ASN A 113 -8.09 0.97 -27.85
C ASN A 113 -9.58 1.28 -27.92
N THR A 114 -9.91 2.33 -28.67
CA THR A 114 -11.29 2.67 -29.02
C THR A 114 -11.66 2.03 -30.34
N ASP A 115 -12.96 1.81 -30.54
CA ASP A 115 -13.52 1.26 -31.78
C ASP A 115 -13.14 2.13 -32.99
N SER A 116 -13.25 3.46 -32.85
CA SER A 116 -12.84 4.44 -33.87
C SER A 116 -11.38 4.27 -34.31
N ARG A 117 -10.47 3.97 -33.38
CA ARG A 117 -9.04 3.78 -33.67
C ARG A 117 -8.78 2.47 -34.41
N CYS A 118 -9.55 1.42 -34.12
CA CYS A 118 -9.49 0.17 -34.88
C CYS A 118 -10.08 0.36 -36.28
N LYS A 119 -11.22 1.05 -36.41
CA LYS A 119 -11.86 1.36 -37.71
C LYS A 119 -10.98 2.19 -38.63
N ALA A 120 -10.22 3.14 -38.11
CA ALA A 120 -9.21 3.89 -38.89
C ALA A 120 -8.14 2.98 -39.53
N ARG A 121 -7.96 1.76 -39.01
CA ARG A 121 -7.04 0.75 -39.52
C ARG A 121 -7.75 -0.37 -40.27
N GLN A 122 -9.04 -0.21 -40.59
CA GLN A 122 -9.89 -1.22 -41.22
C GLN A 122 -10.00 -2.52 -40.40
N LEU A 123 -10.00 -2.39 -39.07
CA LEU A 123 -10.12 -3.49 -38.11
C LEU A 123 -11.30 -3.24 -37.17
N GLU A 124 -11.80 -4.30 -36.53
CA GLU A 124 -12.86 -4.22 -35.52
C GLU A 124 -12.28 -4.44 -34.11
N LEU A 125 -12.75 -3.65 -33.15
CA LEU A 125 -12.33 -3.79 -31.77
C LEU A 125 -13.04 -4.99 -31.12
N ASN A 126 -12.26 -5.95 -30.66
CA ASN A 126 -12.76 -7.03 -29.84
C ASN A 126 -12.79 -6.61 -28.37
N GLU A 127 -13.96 -6.29 -27.85
CA GLU A 127 -14.14 -5.80 -26.47
C GLU A 127 -13.66 -6.79 -25.39
N ARG A 128 -13.70 -8.09 -25.67
CA ARG A 128 -13.23 -9.13 -24.72
C ARG A 128 -11.71 -9.19 -24.62
N THR A 129 -10.99 -8.78 -25.66
CA THR A 129 -9.52 -8.89 -25.70
C THR A 129 -8.80 -7.56 -25.88
N CYS A 130 -9.54 -6.48 -26.12
CA CYS A 130 -9.09 -5.14 -26.46
C CYS A 130 -8.09 -5.08 -27.63
N ARG A 131 -8.22 -6.02 -28.58
CA ARG A 131 -7.44 -6.06 -29.83
C ARG A 131 -8.26 -5.56 -30.99
N CYS A 132 -7.61 -4.90 -31.94
CA CYS A 132 -8.18 -4.65 -33.25
C CYS A 132 -7.95 -5.91 -34.08
N ASP A 133 -8.98 -6.72 -34.27
CA ASP A 133 -8.94 -7.95 -35.05
C ASP A 133 -9.52 -7.69 -36.45
N LYS A 134 -9.16 -8.53 -37.44
CA LYS A 134 -9.75 -8.42 -38.78
C LYS A 134 -11.22 -8.83 -38.70
N PRO A 135 -12.14 -8.15 -39.41
CA PRO A 135 -13.53 -8.58 -39.50
C PRO A 135 -13.58 -10.04 -39.95
N ARG A 136 -14.29 -10.89 -39.21
CA ARG A 136 -14.55 -12.26 -39.66
C ARG A 136 -15.57 -12.17 -40.80
N ARG A 137 -15.05 -12.18 -42.02
CA ARG A 137 -15.83 -12.31 -43.25
C ARG A 137 -16.10 -13.77 -43.55
#